data_AF-A0AAW9SHK1-F1
#
_entry.id   AF-A0AAW9SHK1-F1
#
_cell.length_a   1.000
_cell.length_b   1.000
_cell.length_c   1.000
_cell.angle_alpha   90.00
_cell.angle_beta   90.00
_cell.angle_gamma   90.00
#
_symmetry.space_group_name_H-M   'P 1'
#
loop_
_entity.id
_entity.type
_entity.pdbx_description
1 polymer ?
#
loop_
_entity_poly.entity_id
_entity_poly.type
_entity_poly.pdbx_seq_one_letter_code
_entity_poly.pdbx_strand_id
1 'polypeptide(L)'
;MDEISECCALGGRPLGTAEAQAAATLFKALAQPARLQILSQLAAAGCSPMTVGELAAVSGLSQPTVSHHLKTMADAGLLTRSKSGRVVTHEVRPEVFAELRRILDIGHANGS
;
A
#
# COMPACT_ATOMS: atom_id res chain seq x y z
N MET A 1 8.21 0.75 42.52
CA MET A 1 9.27 1.62 42.02
C MET A 1 10.33 0.75 41.39
N ASP A 2 10.66 0.82 40.12
CA ASP A 2 10.11 1.46 38.92
C ASP A 2 10.99 0.88 37.82
N GLU A 3 10.44 0.21 36.82
CA GLU A 3 11.10 0.01 35.52
C GLU A 3 10.08 -0.54 34.52
N ILE A 4 9.28 0.37 33.95
CA ILE A 4 8.55 0.09 32.70
C ILE A 4 9.61 0.01 31.60
N SER A 5 10.07 -1.23 31.42
CA SER A 5 10.78 -1.83 30.28
C SER A 5 10.68 -1.05 28.97
N GLU A 6 11.86 -0.68 28.44
CA GLU A 6 12.20 -0.57 27.01
C GLU A 6 11.02 -0.39 26.06
N CYS A 7 10.65 0.86 25.85
CA CYS A 7 9.39 1.28 25.26
C CYS A 7 9.12 0.61 23.90
N CYS A 8 8.10 -0.24 23.89
CA CYS A 8 7.49 -0.83 22.71
C CYS A 8 6.68 0.25 21.98
N ALA A 9 7.08 0.66 20.76
CA ALA A 9 6.42 1.74 20.03
C ALA A 9 6.18 1.41 18.54
N LEU A 10 5.00 1.80 18.05
CA LEU A 10 4.61 1.68 16.65
C LEU A 10 5.48 2.60 15.77
N GLY A 11 6.35 2.02 14.96
CA GLY A 11 7.34 2.74 14.15
C GLY A 11 8.46 3.40 14.95
N GLY A 12 8.77 2.87 16.14
CA GLY A 12 9.89 3.29 16.98
C GLY A 12 9.65 4.54 17.85
N ARG A 13 8.51 5.21 17.68
CA ARG A 13 8.03 6.29 18.58
C ARG A 13 6.52 6.47 18.46
N PRO A 14 5.85 7.11 19.42
CA PRO A 14 4.46 7.51 19.24
C PRO A 14 4.26 8.34 17.96
N LEU A 15 3.25 7.98 17.17
CA LEU A 15 2.88 8.70 15.95
C LEU A 15 2.17 10.00 16.30
N GLY A 16 2.49 11.09 15.58
CA GLY A 16 1.69 12.30 15.61
C GLY A 16 0.35 12.12 14.88
N THR A 17 -0.62 13.00 15.18
CA THR A 17 -1.97 12.96 14.56
C THR A 17 -1.93 12.94 13.03
N ALA A 18 -1.07 13.75 12.41
CA ALA A 18 -0.94 13.81 10.96
C ALA A 18 -0.39 12.51 10.36
N GLU A 19 0.62 11.91 11.01
CA GLU A 19 1.21 10.63 10.60
C GLU A 19 0.18 9.50 10.70
N ALA A 20 -0.55 9.45 11.82
CA ALA A 20 -1.63 8.48 12.02
C ALA A 20 -2.74 8.63 10.97
N GLN A 21 -3.14 9.86 10.62
CA GLN A 21 -4.16 10.11 9.60
C GLN A 21 -3.70 9.71 8.19
N ALA A 22 -2.43 9.97 7.85
CA ALA A 22 -1.85 9.54 6.59
C ALA A 22 -1.80 8.02 6.49
N ALA A 23 -1.31 7.35 7.54
CA ALA A 23 -1.28 5.89 7.62
C ALA A 23 -2.68 5.26 7.52
N ALA A 24 -3.66 5.81 8.26
CA ALA A 24 -5.04 5.34 8.21
C ALA A 24 -5.66 5.45 6.81
N THR A 25 -5.33 6.51 6.06
CA THR A 25 -5.79 6.69 4.68
C THR A 25 -5.26 5.57 3.78
N LEU A 26 -3.98 5.24 3.90
CA LEU A 26 -3.33 4.15 3.16
C LEU A 26 -3.91 2.79 3.58
N PHE A 27 -4.04 2.52 4.88
CA PHE A 27 -4.64 1.27 5.38
C PHE A 27 -6.08 1.09 4.91
N LYS A 28 -6.88 2.16 4.90
CA LYS A 28 -8.24 2.14 4.36
C LYS A 28 -8.25 1.78 2.88
N ALA A 29 -7.29 2.29 2.11
CA ALA A 29 -7.11 1.90 0.71
C ALA A 29 -6.64 0.45 0.56
N LEU A 30 -5.95 -0.15 1.54
CA LEU A 30 -5.57 -1.55 1.52
C LEU A 30 -6.65 -2.51 2.04
N ALA A 31 -7.57 -2.04 2.87
CA ALA A 31 -8.59 -2.85 3.57
C ALA A 31 -9.76 -3.34 2.67
N GLN A 32 -9.45 -3.89 1.49
CA GLN A 32 -10.41 -4.64 0.67
C GLN A 32 -9.71 -5.86 0.03
N PRO A 33 -10.31 -7.07 0.09
CA PRO A 33 -9.70 -8.29 -0.45
C PRO A 33 -9.28 -8.17 -1.92
N ALA A 34 -10.16 -7.64 -2.77
CA ALA A 34 -9.89 -7.45 -4.20
C ALA A 34 -8.66 -6.55 -4.47
N ARG A 35 -8.43 -5.54 -3.63
CA ARG A 35 -7.29 -4.63 -3.79
C ARG A 35 -5.98 -5.29 -3.41
N LEU A 36 -5.98 -6.09 -2.33
CA LEU A 36 -4.81 -6.89 -1.94
C LEU A 36 -4.48 -7.93 -3.01
N GLN A 37 -5.48 -8.58 -3.61
CA GLN A 37 -5.28 -9.52 -4.72
C GLN A 37 -4.66 -8.84 -5.94
N ILE A 38 -5.21 -7.69 -6.38
CA ILE A 38 -4.65 -6.92 -7.51
C ILE A 38 -3.20 -6.50 -7.23
N LEU A 39 -2.91 -5.98 -6.04
CA LEU A 39 -1.55 -5.59 -5.64
C LEU A 39 -0.60 -6.80 -5.61
N SER A 40 -1.05 -7.94 -5.10
CA SER A 40 -0.27 -9.18 -5.08
C SER A 40 0.12 -9.61 -6.49
N GLN A 41 -0.79 -9.50 -7.46
CA GLN A 41 -0.51 -9.86 -8.86
C GLN A 41 0.47 -8.86 -9.51
N LEU A 42 0.30 -7.55 -9.28
CA LEU A 42 1.26 -6.54 -9.73
C LEU A 42 2.66 -6.79 -9.18
N ALA A 43 2.77 -7.09 -7.87
CA ALA A 43 4.04 -7.38 -7.23
C ALA A 43 4.68 -8.67 -7.75
N ALA A 44 3.88 -9.73 -7.95
CA ALA A 44 4.35 -11.00 -8.52
C ALA A 44 4.86 -10.85 -9.96
N ALA A 45 4.33 -9.89 -10.72
CA ALA A 45 4.81 -9.50 -12.05
C ALA A 45 6.08 -8.61 -12.01
N GLY A 46 6.81 -8.60 -10.89
CA GLY A 46 8.01 -7.79 -10.70
C GLY A 46 7.75 -6.30 -10.55
N CYS A 47 6.54 -5.92 -10.09
CA CYS A 47 6.06 -4.54 -10.06
C CYS A 47 6.04 -3.86 -11.45
N SER A 48 5.98 -4.64 -12.53
CA SER A 48 5.93 -4.07 -13.89
C SER A 48 4.60 -3.34 -14.14
N PRO A 49 4.59 -2.26 -14.94
CA PRO A 49 3.35 -1.57 -15.28
C PRO A 49 2.36 -2.49 -16.00
N MET A 50 1.12 -2.57 -15.51
CA MET A 50 0.05 -3.38 -16.12
C MET A 50 -1.19 -2.53 -16.45
N THR A 51 -1.89 -2.90 -17.51
CA THR A 51 -3.16 -2.31 -17.93
C THR A 51 -4.33 -2.82 -17.09
N VAL A 52 -5.46 -2.09 -17.14
CA VAL A 52 -6.72 -2.54 -16.51
C VAL A 52 -7.18 -3.89 -17.07
N GLY A 53 -6.98 -4.13 -18.38
CA GLY A 53 -7.38 -5.37 -19.05
C GLY A 53 -6.58 -6.57 -18.56
N GLU A 54 -5.25 -6.44 -18.46
CA GLU A 54 -4.38 -7.47 -17.92
C GLU A 54 -4.73 -7.78 -16.47
N LEU A 55 -4.97 -6.75 -15.65
CA LEU A 55 -5.33 -6.93 -14.24
C LEU A 55 -6.71 -7.57 -14.06
N ALA A 56 -7.68 -7.25 -14.91
CA ALA A 56 -8.97 -7.93 -14.94
C ALA A 56 -8.83 -9.42 -15.29
N ALA A 57 -7.99 -9.75 -16.27
CA ALA A 57 -7.74 -11.13 -16.67
C ALA A 57 -7.12 -11.96 -15.53
N VAL A 58 -6.12 -11.44 -14.81
CA VAL A 58 -5.43 -12.18 -13.73
C VAL A 58 -6.14 -12.17 -12.38
N SER A 59 -7.06 -11.23 -12.15
CA SER A 59 -7.85 -11.15 -10.91
C SER A 59 -9.20 -11.86 -11.01
N GLY A 60 -9.68 -12.16 -12.23
CA GLY A 60 -11.02 -12.71 -12.46
C GLY A 60 -12.16 -11.70 -12.21
N LEU A 61 -11.83 -10.42 -12.01
CA LEU A 61 -12.79 -9.35 -11.78
C LEU A 61 -13.15 -8.64 -13.09
N SER A 62 -14.32 -7.99 -13.11
CA SER A 62 -14.72 -7.16 -14.25
C SER A 62 -13.81 -5.92 -14.39
N GLN A 63 -13.61 -5.44 -15.63
CA GLN A 63 -12.83 -4.21 -15.86
C GLN A 63 -13.37 -2.98 -15.11
N PRO A 64 -14.70 -2.72 -15.04
CA PRO A 64 -15.23 -1.64 -14.22
C PRO A 64 -14.85 -1.75 -12.73
N THR A 65 -14.92 -2.95 -12.17
CA THR A 65 -14.53 -3.23 -10.77
C THR A 65 -13.04 -2.97 -10.56
N VAL A 66 -12.19 -3.49 -11.43
CA VAL A 66 -10.72 -3.28 -11.36
C VAL A 66 -10.37 -1.81 -11.51
N SER A 67 -10.98 -1.11 -12.47
CA SER A 67 -10.76 0.33 -12.68
C SER A 67 -11.12 1.15 -11.44
N HIS A 68 -12.25 0.84 -10.80
CA HIS A 68 -12.64 1.49 -9.55
C HIS A 68 -11.61 1.26 -8.44
N HIS A 69 -11.14 0.03 -8.26
CA HIS A 69 -10.11 -0.31 -7.27
C HIS A 69 -8.76 0.37 -7.55
N LEU A 70 -8.32 0.36 -8.80
CA LEU A 70 -7.07 1.01 -9.22
C LEU A 70 -7.13 2.52 -8.99
N LYS A 71 -8.27 3.15 -9.30
CA LYS A 71 -8.48 4.57 -8.99
C LYS A 71 -8.35 4.83 -7.49
N THR A 72 -9.04 4.07 -6.64
CA THR A 72 -8.93 4.25 -5.19
C THR A 72 -7.49 4.12 -4.68
N MET A 73 -6.73 3.14 -5.18
CA MET A 73 -5.34 2.93 -4.76
C MET A 73 -4.40 4.02 -5.31
N ALA A 74 -4.62 4.48 -6.53
CA ALA A 74 -3.86 5.58 -7.12
C ALA A 74 -4.15 6.92 -6.41
N ASP A 75 -5.42 7.20 -6.10
CA ASP A 75 -5.83 8.40 -5.34
C ASP A 75 -5.23 8.39 -3.92
N ALA A 76 -5.05 7.21 -3.31
CA ALA A 76 -4.34 7.05 -2.04
C ALA A 76 -2.81 7.10 -2.17
N GLY A 77 -2.27 7.13 -3.39
CA GLY A 77 -0.83 7.18 -3.66
C GLY A 77 -0.10 5.84 -3.63
N LEU A 78 -0.81 4.71 -3.54
CA LEU A 78 -0.22 3.36 -3.56
C LEU A 78 0.26 2.93 -4.96
N LEU A 79 -0.34 3.51 -6.00
CA LEU A 79 -0.04 3.22 -7.41
C LEU A 79 0.26 4.52 -8.16
N THR A 80 1.12 4.45 -9.17
CA THR A 80 1.16 5.46 -10.24
C THR A 80 0.26 5.05 -11.39
N ARG A 81 -0.17 6.03 -12.18
CA ARG A 81 -0.92 5.84 -13.42
C ARG A 81 -0.19 6.56 -14.54
N SER A 82 0.20 5.83 -15.58
CA SER A 82 0.83 6.39 -16.78
C SER A 82 -0.05 6.18 -18.00
N LYS A 83 0.00 7.12 -18.95
CA LYS A 83 -0.72 7.03 -20.22
C LYS A 83 0.27 7.19 -21.36
N SER A 84 0.39 6.16 -22.19
CA SER A 84 1.18 6.17 -23.42
C SER A 84 0.23 5.95 -24.60
N GLY A 85 -0.02 7.00 -25.39
CA GLY A 85 -1.02 6.99 -26.44
C GLY A 85 -2.43 6.67 -25.91
N ARG A 86 -2.99 5.53 -26.31
CA ARG A 86 -4.31 5.04 -25.84
C ARG A 86 -4.22 4.10 -24.63
N VAL A 87 -3.03 3.64 -24.29
CA VAL A 87 -2.81 2.65 -23.24
C VAL A 87 -2.61 3.34 -21.90
N VAL A 88 -3.31 2.86 -20.87
CA VAL A 88 -3.15 3.32 -19.49
C VAL A 88 -2.64 2.16 -18.66
N THR A 89 -1.51 2.37 -17.99
CA THR A 89 -0.89 1.39 -17.11
C THR A 89 -0.87 1.88 -15.67
N HIS A 90 -0.83 0.93 -14.74
CA HIS A 90 -0.71 1.14 -13.31
C HIS A 90 0.50 0.38 -12.79
N GLU A 91 1.24 1.01 -11.90
CA GLU A 91 2.46 0.46 -11.33
C GLU A 91 2.45 0.69 -9.81
N VAL A 92 2.97 -0.27 -9.05
CA VAL A 92 3.11 -0.15 -7.60
C VAL A 92 4.13 0.93 -7.27
N ARG A 93 3.93 1.67 -6.18
CA ARG A 93 4.92 2.58 -5.59
C ARG A 93 5.61 1.95 -4.38
N PRO A 94 6.72 1.20 -4.54
CA PRO A 94 7.32 0.43 -3.45
C PRO A 94 7.72 1.27 -2.24
N GLU A 95 8.08 2.53 -2.45
CA GLU A 95 8.46 3.49 -1.41
C GLU A 95 7.33 3.74 -0.40
N VAL A 96 6.07 3.69 -0.82
CA VAL A 96 4.92 3.86 0.09
C VAL A 96 4.73 2.64 0.98
N PHE A 97 4.97 1.45 0.43
CA PHE A 97 4.91 0.21 1.20
C PHE A 97 6.07 0.09 2.18
N ALA A 98 7.24 0.62 1.83
CA ALA A 98 8.37 0.71 2.75
C ALA A 98 8.04 1.59 3.97
N GLU A 99 7.35 2.71 3.76
CA GLU A 99 6.88 3.57 4.85
C GLU A 99 5.80 2.90 5.71
N LEU A 100 4.83 2.22 5.10
CA LEU A 100 3.83 1.44 5.84
C LEU A 100 4.47 0.35 6.70
N ARG A 101 5.47 -0.36 6.17
CA ARG A 101 6.22 -1.36 6.93
C ARG A 101 6.97 -0.73 8.10
N ARG A 102 7.59 0.45 7.91
CA ARG A 102 8.24 1.19 8.98
C ARG A 102 7.24 1.58 10.07
N ILE A 103 6.06 2.04 9.70
CA ILE A 103 5.00 2.39 10.65
C ILE A 103 4.51 1.15 11.42
N LEU A 104 4.34 0.02 10.76
CA LEU A 104 3.87 -1.23 11.38
C LEU A 104 4.94 -1.98 12.16
N ASP A 105 6.19 -1.53 12.11
CA ASP A 105 7.27 -2.12 12.90
C ASP A 105 7.05 -1.83 14.38
N ILE A 106 7.05 -2.88 15.21
CA ILE A 106 6.90 -2.75 16.66
C ILE A 106 8.29 -2.96 17.25
N GLY A 107 9.01 -1.86 17.41
CA GLY A 107 10.35 -1.88 17.99
C GLY A 107 10.30 -1.90 19.52
N HIS A 108 11.14 -2.73 20.13
CA HIS A 108 11.59 -2.55 21.51
C HIS A 108 12.86 -1.72 21.49
N ALA A 109 12.98 -0.73 22.38
CA ALA A 109 14.23 -0.01 22.56
C ALA A 109 15.29 -0.97 23.15
N ASN A 110 15.99 -1.72 22.31
CA ASN A 110 17.18 -2.44 22.71
C ASN A 110 18.34 -2.12 21.79
N GLY A 111 19.35 -1.51 22.40
CA GLY A 111 20.53 -1.00 21.74
C GLY A 111 21.36 -2.08 21.06
N SER A 112 21.88 -1.73 19.90
CA SER A 112 23.26 -2.01 19.49
C SER A 112 23.79 -0.80 18.76
#